data_AF-A0A523YS68-F1
#
_entry.id   AF-A0A523YS68-F1
#
_cell.length_a   1.000
_cell.length_b   1.000
_cell.length_c   1.000
_cell.angle_alpha   90.00
_cell.angle_beta   90.00
_cell.angle_gamma   90.00
#
_symmetry.space_group_name_H-M   'P 1'
#
loop_
_entity.id
_entity.type
_entity.pdbx_description
1 polymer ?
#
loop_
_entity_poly.entity_id
_entity_poly.type
_entity_poly.pdbx_seq_one_letter_code
_entity_poly.pdbx_strand_id
1 'polypeptide(L)'
;AIVLGSVGLAVLVQLTRLPDVFVPLWPLPDNPYWVLSWAHMKDIFNQAILVAPLGTAFLIFYFFAKRPSSSAPTPEGRILAGVSLLTFLASFWIDPELGAVRDWDLLSFYGFPLSLWGLYRLTRMIPHRLSPHTLIIPLIITGMIHLSPNLLEKTNLKTATLHLDRMLWDSPQYQVNYQKALRAMVWGTILRDSADEPELAVKYFRRRLAADSTSITSWFCIGDWFISRKEYDSAAFYLRHMASLNPSNTGYLLKLAIVEAEARNYDIAQAIMRQCVSLAPEDYRFQLAAGLIASAAGNDDEALVYYRTTQRLAPDADGLALNMGLLYLQLKQYDSAYVYLKLAQERSPQNESIYRPLLLAQVALGKLDEAGRTFEFYRQMFPGTPGLEGLLPEKRKP
;
A
#
# COMPACT_ATOMS: atom_id res chain seq x y z
N ALA A 1 -7.23 41.78 23.43
CA ALA A 1 -8.62 41.28 23.54
C ALA A 1 -8.87 40.10 22.61
N ILE A 2 -8.86 40.28 21.28
CA ILE A 2 -9.18 39.20 20.30
C ILE A 2 -8.31 37.95 20.47
N VAL A 3 -6.97 38.12 20.52
CA VAL A 3 -6.02 36.99 20.72
C VAL A 3 -6.25 36.27 22.05
N LEU A 4 -6.49 37.02 23.13
CA LEU A 4 -6.79 36.42 24.45
C LEU A 4 -8.13 35.67 24.43
N GLY A 5 -9.11 36.18 23.70
CA GLY A 5 -10.40 35.53 23.48
C GLY A 5 -10.27 34.23 22.69
N SER A 6 -9.43 34.18 21.64
CA SER A 6 -9.20 32.94 20.88
C SER A 6 -8.47 31.89 21.71
N VAL A 7 -7.50 32.30 22.54
CA VAL A 7 -6.84 31.41 23.51
C VAL A 7 -7.86 30.86 24.51
N GLY A 8 -8.70 31.71 25.08
CA GLY A 8 -9.75 31.30 26.02
C GLY A 8 -10.75 30.32 25.41
N LEU A 9 -11.17 30.53 24.17
CA LEU A 9 -12.03 29.61 23.43
C LEU A 9 -11.34 28.26 23.17
N ALA A 10 -10.07 28.27 22.73
CA ALA A 10 -9.31 27.04 22.50
C ALA A 10 -9.17 26.20 23.78
N VAL A 11 -8.88 26.84 24.91
CA VAL A 11 -8.83 26.19 26.23
C VAL A 11 -10.17 25.60 26.61
N LEU A 12 -11.26 26.38 26.47
CA LEU A 12 -12.61 25.93 26.81
C LEU A 12 -13.02 24.71 25.98
N VAL A 13 -12.76 24.73 24.67
CA VAL A 13 -13.14 23.64 23.77
C VAL A 13 -12.32 22.37 24.03
N GLN A 14 -11.03 22.48 24.36
CA GLN A 14 -10.24 21.29 24.74
C GLN A 14 -10.72 20.64 26.04
N LEU A 15 -11.18 21.44 27.00
CA LEU A 15 -11.79 20.94 28.23
C LEU A 15 -13.11 20.18 27.97
N THR A 16 -13.80 20.46 26.85
CA THR A 16 -15.07 19.81 26.46
C THR A 16 -14.94 18.47 25.73
N ARG A 17 -13.75 17.85 25.69
CA ARG A 17 -13.48 16.52 25.09
C ARG A 17 -13.74 16.41 23.57
N LEU A 18 -13.26 17.37 22.78
CA LEU A 18 -13.04 17.20 21.33
C LEU A 18 -11.53 17.11 21.02
N PRO A 19 -10.82 16.06 21.50
CA PRO A 19 -9.36 15.98 21.41
C PRO A 19 -8.83 15.87 19.98
N ASP A 20 -9.61 15.30 19.06
CA ASP A 20 -9.16 15.03 17.68
C ASP A 20 -9.39 16.19 16.70
N VAL A 21 -9.91 17.32 17.20
CA VAL A 21 -10.22 18.51 16.37
C VAL A 21 -9.18 19.62 16.54
N PHE A 22 -8.53 19.67 17.71
CA PHE A 22 -7.65 20.78 18.09
C PHE A 22 -6.25 20.30 18.44
N VAL A 23 -5.26 21.10 18.06
CA VAL A 23 -3.85 20.85 18.41
C VAL A 23 -3.68 20.94 19.93
N PRO A 24 -3.08 19.94 20.61
CA PRO A 24 -2.90 19.95 22.05
C PRO A 24 -2.22 21.22 22.56
N LEU A 25 -2.69 21.79 23.67
CA LEU A 25 -2.08 22.98 24.27
C LEU A 25 -0.72 22.70 24.94
N TRP A 26 -0.45 21.46 25.29
CA TRP A 26 0.78 20.99 25.94
C TRP A 26 1.29 19.72 25.24
N PRO A 27 2.60 19.42 25.34
CA PRO A 27 3.16 18.18 24.80
C PRO A 27 2.50 16.95 25.43
N LEU A 28 2.18 15.96 24.61
CA LEU A 28 1.72 14.64 25.06
C LEU A 28 2.87 13.63 24.94
N PRO A 29 2.90 12.56 25.76
CA PRO A 29 3.95 11.53 25.70
C PRO A 29 4.16 10.95 24.29
N ASP A 30 3.05 10.79 23.57
CA ASP A 30 3.00 10.22 22.23
C ASP A 30 2.66 11.26 21.16
N ASN A 31 2.73 12.56 21.45
CA ASN A 31 2.48 13.58 20.43
C ASN A 31 3.47 14.76 20.57
N PRO A 32 4.52 14.82 19.72
CA PRO A 32 5.43 15.95 19.69
C PRO A 32 4.79 17.20 19.06
N TYR A 33 3.60 17.07 18.45
CA TYR A 33 2.85 18.14 17.80
C TYR A 33 1.85 18.75 18.79
N TRP A 34 2.19 19.94 19.29
CA TRP A 34 1.36 20.75 20.19
C TRP A 34 1.50 22.23 19.83
N VAL A 35 0.65 23.10 20.37
CA VAL A 35 0.47 24.49 19.90
C VAL A 35 1.77 25.31 19.84
N LEU A 36 2.68 25.18 20.82
CA LEU A 36 3.97 25.90 20.77
C LEU A 36 5.14 25.00 20.38
N SER A 37 4.86 23.80 19.87
CA SER A 37 5.90 22.94 19.30
C SER A 37 6.54 23.62 18.09
N TRP A 38 7.83 23.39 17.90
CA TRP A 38 8.54 23.89 16.72
C TRP A 38 7.91 23.37 15.42
N ALA A 39 7.42 22.12 15.42
CA ALA A 39 6.74 21.53 14.28
C ALA A 39 5.46 22.30 13.90
N HIS A 40 4.60 22.58 14.87
CA HIS A 40 3.37 23.35 14.62
C HIS A 40 3.65 24.77 14.13
N MET A 41 4.59 25.47 14.77
CA MET A 41 4.97 26.83 14.38
C MET A 41 5.57 26.89 12.97
N LYS A 42 6.42 25.90 12.63
CA LYS A 42 7.00 25.76 11.30
C LYS A 42 5.93 25.49 10.24
N ASP A 43 4.96 24.61 10.53
CA ASP A 43 3.86 24.32 9.61
C ASP A 43 3.02 25.56 9.34
N ILE A 44 2.61 26.28 10.38
CA ILE A 44 1.80 27.49 10.24
C ILE A 44 2.54 28.55 9.41
N PHE A 45 3.85 28.72 9.66
CA PHE A 45 4.67 29.67 8.91
C PHE A 45 4.82 29.25 7.44
N ASN A 46 5.16 27.99 7.18
CA ASN A 46 5.30 27.45 5.83
C ASN A 46 3.99 27.56 5.06
N GLN A 47 2.86 27.24 5.71
CA GLN A 47 1.53 27.34 5.13
C GLN A 47 1.17 28.79 4.79
N ALA A 48 1.47 29.75 5.67
CA ALA A 48 1.25 31.17 5.38
C ALA A 48 2.08 31.68 4.19
N ILE A 49 3.33 31.22 4.05
CA ILE A 49 4.16 31.53 2.88
C ILE A 49 3.59 30.91 1.60
N LEU A 50 3.20 29.63 1.67
CA LEU A 50 2.71 28.89 0.53
C LEU A 50 1.39 29.46 0.00
N VAL A 51 0.43 29.71 0.89
CA VAL A 51 -0.93 30.11 0.49
C VAL A 51 -1.05 31.61 0.24
N ALA A 52 -0.34 32.42 1.01
CA ALA A 52 -0.44 33.88 0.92
C ALA A 52 0.93 34.57 0.91
N PRO A 53 1.80 34.29 -0.08
CA PRO A 53 3.18 34.75 -0.10
C PRO A 53 3.31 36.28 -0.02
N LEU A 54 2.47 37.02 -0.75
CA LEU A 54 2.45 38.48 -0.71
C LEU A 54 1.97 39.01 0.65
N GLY A 55 0.87 38.47 1.17
CA GLY A 55 0.34 38.86 2.48
C GLY A 55 1.35 38.63 3.60
N THR A 56 1.99 37.45 3.59
CA THR A 56 3.04 37.08 4.54
C THR A 56 4.28 37.95 4.40
N ALA A 57 4.74 38.25 3.18
CA ALA A 57 5.85 39.17 2.95
C ALA A 57 5.55 40.58 3.50
N PHE A 58 4.33 41.08 3.34
CA PHE A 58 3.91 42.35 3.93
C PHE A 58 3.84 42.31 5.45
N LEU A 59 3.40 41.21 6.06
CA LEU A 59 3.43 41.03 7.51
C LEU A 59 4.87 41.08 8.04
N ILE A 60 5.80 40.37 7.40
CA ILE A 60 7.22 40.38 7.76
C ILE A 60 7.79 41.79 7.60
N PHE A 61 7.60 42.43 6.44
CA PHE A 61 8.08 43.78 6.19
C PHE A 61 7.49 44.79 7.19
N TYR A 62 6.21 44.67 7.55
CA TYR A 62 5.57 45.52 8.54
C TYR A 62 6.18 45.37 9.94
N PHE A 63 6.61 44.16 10.30
CA PHE A 63 7.23 43.89 11.60
C PHE A 63 8.67 44.41 11.69
N PHE A 64 9.41 44.40 10.58
CA PHE A 64 10.85 44.70 10.56
C PHE A 64 11.23 46.06 9.93
N ALA A 65 10.37 46.69 9.12
CA ALA A 65 10.68 47.95 8.45
C ALA A 65 9.99 49.17 9.09
N LYS A 66 10.66 50.34 9.04
CA LYS A 66 10.04 51.63 9.40
C LYS A 66 8.86 51.89 8.47
N ARG A 67 7.66 52.11 9.04
CA ARG A 67 6.40 52.32 8.29
C ARG A 67 6.56 53.44 7.24
N PRO A 68 6.41 53.15 5.93
CA PRO A 68 6.33 54.22 4.93
C PRO A 68 5.07 55.07 5.13
N SER A 69 5.11 56.39 4.91
CA SER A 69 3.99 57.29 5.26
C SER A 69 2.72 57.09 4.42
N SER A 70 2.82 56.48 3.22
CA SER A 70 1.69 56.09 2.37
C SER A 70 0.93 54.84 2.86
N SER A 71 1.30 54.31 4.03
CA SER A 71 0.85 53.01 4.53
C SER A 71 -0.28 53.06 5.56
N ALA A 72 -0.91 54.23 5.76
CA ALA A 72 -1.99 54.40 6.73
C ALA A 72 -3.15 53.41 6.45
N PRO A 73 -3.68 52.73 7.49
CA PRO A 73 -4.68 51.69 7.31
C PRO A 73 -6.05 52.26 6.94
N THR A 74 -6.45 52.06 5.69
CA THR A 74 -7.80 52.37 5.18
C THR A 74 -8.87 51.48 5.85
N PRO A 75 -10.16 51.86 5.83
CA PRO A 75 -11.24 51.01 6.32
C PRO A 75 -11.25 49.62 5.67
N GLU A 76 -11.09 49.56 4.34
CA GLU A 76 -11.08 48.30 3.59
C GLU A 76 -9.86 47.44 3.95
N GLY A 77 -8.69 48.08 4.07
CA GLY A 77 -7.46 47.40 4.48
C GLY A 77 -7.53 46.86 5.92
N ARG A 78 -8.27 47.53 6.81
CA ARG A 78 -8.53 47.07 8.18
C ARG A 78 -9.49 45.89 8.23
N ILE A 79 -10.54 45.91 7.41
CA ILE A 79 -11.48 44.79 7.29
C ILE A 79 -10.73 43.55 6.79
N LEU A 80 -9.98 43.67 5.69
CA LEU A 80 -9.21 42.55 5.14
C LEU A 80 -8.20 42.01 6.16
N ALA A 81 -7.43 42.88 6.83
CA ALA A 81 -6.50 42.46 7.88
C ALA A 81 -7.21 41.77 9.07
N GLY A 82 -8.37 42.28 9.48
CA GLY A 82 -9.16 41.73 10.58
C GLY A 82 -9.73 40.35 10.23
N VAL A 83 -10.28 40.19 9.02
CA VAL A 83 -10.76 38.90 8.52
C VAL A 83 -9.61 37.90 8.44
N SER A 84 -8.47 38.28 7.85
CA SER A 84 -7.26 37.43 7.80
C SER A 84 -6.81 36.99 9.18
N LEU A 85 -6.79 37.88 10.16
CA LEU A 85 -6.38 37.56 11.53
C LEU A 85 -7.36 36.61 12.21
N LEU A 86 -8.67 36.85 12.09
CA LEU A 86 -9.69 36.03 12.75
C LEU A 86 -9.75 34.63 12.16
N THR A 87 -9.67 34.50 10.83
CA THR A 87 -9.67 33.20 10.17
C THR A 87 -8.34 32.46 10.39
N PHE A 88 -7.21 33.18 10.46
CA PHE A 88 -5.93 32.60 10.87
C PHE A 88 -6.01 32.05 12.30
N LEU A 89 -6.54 32.83 13.24
CA LEU A 89 -6.72 32.38 14.62
C LEU A 89 -7.66 31.18 14.69
N ALA A 90 -8.71 31.10 13.87
CA ALA A 90 -9.57 29.93 13.80
C ALA A 90 -8.79 28.69 13.31
N SER A 91 -7.99 28.81 12.24
CA SER A 91 -7.18 27.72 11.70
C SER A 91 -6.02 27.31 12.59
N PHE A 92 -5.43 28.24 13.35
CA PHE A 92 -4.23 28.01 14.18
C PHE A 92 -4.43 26.89 15.21
N TRP A 93 -5.60 26.83 15.83
CA TRP A 93 -5.88 25.83 16.87
C TRP A 93 -6.29 24.48 16.31
N ILE A 94 -6.61 24.39 15.02
CA ILE A 94 -7.22 23.20 14.42
C ILE A 94 -6.14 22.19 14.04
N ASP A 95 -6.44 20.92 14.31
CA ASP A 95 -5.59 19.80 13.91
C ASP A 95 -5.44 19.79 12.38
N PRO A 96 -4.20 19.80 11.85
CA PRO A 96 -3.98 19.80 10.40
C PRO A 96 -4.54 18.55 9.69
N GLU A 97 -4.84 17.47 10.40
CA GLU A 97 -5.48 16.28 9.82
C GLU A 97 -6.86 16.55 9.24
N LEU A 98 -7.59 17.52 9.78
CA LEU A 98 -8.94 17.84 9.32
C LEU A 98 -8.97 18.54 7.96
N GLY A 99 -7.80 18.76 7.33
CA GLY A 99 -7.61 19.08 5.92
C GLY A 99 -8.21 20.42 5.49
N ALA A 100 -9.54 20.52 5.44
CA ALA A 100 -10.29 21.64 4.90
C ALA A 100 -9.96 23.00 5.56
N VAL A 101 -9.72 23.04 6.87
CA VAL A 101 -9.48 24.32 7.58
C VAL A 101 -8.04 24.78 7.50
N ARG A 102 -7.13 23.86 7.18
CA ARG A 102 -5.69 24.08 7.05
C ARG A 102 -5.17 23.60 5.70
N ASP A 103 -5.98 23.72 4.65
CA ASP A 103 -5.57 23.26 3.34
C ASP A 103 -4.38 24.08 2.82
N TRP A 104 -3.63 23.48 1.90
CA TRP A 104 -2.44 24.08 1.29
C TRP A 104 -2.77 24.90 0.04
N ASP A 105 -4.05 24.97 -0.34
CA ASP A 105 -4.53 25.76 -1.46
C ASP A 105 -5.17 27.10 -1.03
N LEU A 106 -5.49 27.92 -2.04
CA LEU A 106 -6.08 29.25 -1.87
C LEU A 106 -7.45 29.24 -1.18
N LEU A 107 -8.10 28.08 -1.04
CA LEU A 107 -9.37 27.94 -0.34
C LEU A 107 -9.18 27.74 1.17
N SER A 108 -7.94 27.69 1.66
CA SER A 108 -7.69 27.73 3.11
C SER A 108 -8.32 28.97 3.74
N PHE A 109 -8.91 28.76 4.91
CA PHE A 109 -9.81 29.72 5.57
C PHE A 109 -9.17 31.10 5.80
N TYR A 110 -7.84 31.14 5.98
CA TYR A 110 -7.07 32.37 6.19
C TYR A 110 -6.24 32.81 4.98
N GLY A 111 -5.93 31.89 4.06
CA GLY A 111 -5.10 32.17 2.90
C GLY A 111 -5.73 33.17 1.95
N PHE A 112 -6.99 32.94 1.57
CA PHE A 112 -7.74 33.83 0.68
C PHE A 112 -7.78 35.31 1.16
N PRO A 113 -8.26 35.61 2.39
CA PRO A 113 -8.31 37.00 2.85
C PRO A 113 -6.91 37.60 3.02
N LEU A 114 -5.91 36.83 3.45
CA LEU A 114 -4.53 37.30 3.59
C LEU A 114 -3.87 37.64 2.25
N SER A 115 -4.16 36.85 1.20
CA SER A 115 -3.75 37.13 -0.17
C SER A 115 -4.39 38.40 -0.73
N LEU A 116 -5.70 38.58 -0.52
CA LEU A 116 -6.40 39.82 -0.90
C LEU A 116 -5.83 41.04 -0.18
N TRP A 117 -5.55 40.90 1.11
CA TRP A 117 -4.92 41.97 1.89
C TRP A 117 -3.53 42.33 1.35
N GLY A 118 -2.68 41.34 1.08
CA GLY A 118 -1.36 41.55 0.51
C GLY A 118 -1.42 42.25 -0.85
N LEU A 119 -2.31 41.82 -1.73
CA LEU A 119 -2.51 42.44 -3.04
C LEU A 119 -3.03 43.89 -2.92
N TYR A 120 -3.98 44.13 -2.01
CA TYR A 120 -4.47 45.48 -1.71
C TYR A 120 -3.35 46.41 -1.24
N ARG A 121 -2.44 45.91 -0.41
CA ARG A 121 -1.28 46.70 0.06
C ARG A 121 -0.28 46.95 -1.07
N LEU A 122 0.00 45.95 -1.89
CA LEU A 122 0.88 46.07 -3.05
C LEU A 122 0.41 47.17 -4.00
N THR A 123 -0.87 47.14 -4.39
CA THR A 123 -1.44 48.13 -5.32
C THR A 123 -1.38 49.57 -4.80
N ARG A 124 -1.45 49.78 -3.48
CA ARG A 124 -1.35 51.10 -2.84
C ARG A 124 0.07 51.60 -2.67
N MET A 125 1.06 50.72 -2.63
CA MET A 125 2.47 51.11 -2.53
C MET A 125 3.08 51.50 -3.87
N ILE A 126 2.41 51.19 -4.98
CA ILE A 126 2.88 51.52 -6.31
C ILE A 126 2.65 53.01 -6.58
N PRO A 127 3.71 53.77 -6.89
CA PRO A 127 3.59 55.16 -7.30
C PRO A 127 2.63 55.30 -8.48
N HIS A 128 1.80 56.35 -8.51
CA HIS A 128 0.86 56.64 -9.60
C HIS A 128 1.49 56.70 -11.01
N ARG A 129 2.83 56.76 -11.12
CA ARG A 129 3.58 56.75 -12.39
C ARG A 129 3.82 55.35 -12.98
N LEU A 130 3.63 54.28 -12.21
CA LEU A 130 3.76 52.90 -12.68
C LEU A 130 2.39 52.37 -13.09
N SER A 131 2.25 51.98 -14.35
CA SER A 131 1.02 51.36 -14.85
C SER A 131 0.74 50.03 -14.13
N PRO A 132 -0.50 49.71 -13.75
CA PRO A 132 -0.86 48.43 -13.12
C PRO A 132 -0.37 47.20 -13.91
N HIS A 133 -0.20 47.34 -15.24
CA HIS A 133 0.32 46.28 -16.11
C HIS A 133 1.78 45.89 -15.78
N THR A 134 2.55 46.76 -15.13
CA THR A 134 3.93 46.47 -14.71
C THR A 134 4.03 45.37 -13.65
N LEU A 135 2.94 45.07 -12.93
CA LEU A 135 2.88 43.97 -11.96
C LEU A 135 2.49 42.63 -12.56
N ILE A 136 1.87 42.62 -13.75
CA ILE A 136 1.34 41.41 -14.35
C ILE A 136 2.47 40.41 -14.59
N ILE A 137 3.59 40.89 -15.16
CA ILE A 137 4.75 40.05 -15.46
C ILE A 137 5.38 39.46 -14.18
N PRO A 138 5.73 40.25 -13.14
CA PRO A 138 6.21 39.70 -11.87
C PRO A 138 5.27 38.71 -11.18
N LEU A 139 3.95 38.98 -11.20
CA LEU A 139 2.96 38.08 -10.59
C LEU A 139 2.84 36.76 -11.37
N ILE A 140 2.87 36.80 -12.70
CA ILE A 140 2.91 35.60 -13.54
C ILE A 140 4.20 34.82 -13.29
N ILE A 141 5.35 35.50 -13.24
CA ILE A 141 6.64 34.84 -12.95
C ILE A 141 6.61 34.18 -11.57
N THR A 142 6.08 34.86 -10.55
CA THR A 142 5.94 34.30 -9.20
C THR A 142 5.02 33.08 -9.20
N GLY A 143 3.88 33.15 -9.91
CA GLY A 143 2.99 32.00 -10.11
C GLY A 143 3.68 30.83 -10.80
N MET A 144 4.47 31.09 -11.85
CA MET A 144 5.23 30.07 -12.58
C MET A 144 6.33 29.44 -11.73
N ILE A 145 7.04 30.21 -10.91
CA ILE A 145 8.05 29.71 -9.97
C ILE A 145 7.42 28.77 -8.92
N HIS A 146 6.19 29.03 -8.49
CA HIS A 146 5.50 28.15 -7.53
C HIS A 146 4.82 26.94 -8.20
N LEU A 147 4.34 27.09 -9.44
CA LEU A 147 3.66 26.00 -10.16
C LEU A 147 4.64 24.99 -10.76
N SER A 148 5.77 25.46 -11.30
CA SER A 148 6.68 24.63 -12.09
C SER A 148 7.32 23.47 -11.31
N PRO A 149 7.77 23.61 -10.05
CA PRO A 149 8.27 22.46 -9.28
C PRO A 149 7.17 21.43 -9.02
N ASN A 150 5.96 21.87 -8.67
CA ASN A 150 4.83 20.98 -8.40
C ASN A 150 4.41 20.21 -9.67
N LEU A 151 4.43 20.88 -10.83
CA LEU A 151 4.10 20.28 -12.10
C LEU A 151 5.18 19.25 -12.52
N LEU A 152 6.46 19.59 -12.35
CA LEU A 152 7.59 18.69 -12.64
C LEU A 152 7.64 17.48 -11.69
N GLU A 153 7.20 17.66 -10.44
CA GLU A 153 7.09 16.58 -9.47
C GLU A 153 5.96 15.61 -9.85
N LYS A 154 4.78 16.13 -10.22
CA LYS A 154 3.61 15.32 -10.58
C LYS A 154 3.72 14.59 -11.92
N THR A 155 4.67 14.93 -12.79
CA THR A 155 4.87 14.23 -14.07
C THR A 155 5.66 12.93 -13.93
N ASN A 156 6.45 12.77 -12.86
CA ASN A 156 7.22 11.55 -12.62
C ASN A 156 6.99 11.05 -11.19
N LEU A 157 6.17 10.00 -11.09
CA LEU A 157 5.79 9.40 -9.81
C LEU A 157 7.02 8.97 -8.99
N LYS A 158 8.06 8.41 -9.60
CA LYS A 158 9.28 7.96 -8.91
C LYS A 158 10.09 9.12 -8.34
N THR A 159 10.19 10.22 -9.07
CA THR A 159 10.87 11.42 -8.56
C THR A 159 10.09 12.05 -7.40
N ALA A 160 8.75 12.11 -7.52
CA ALA A 160 7.87 12.58 -6.46
C ALA A 160 8.00 11.73 -5.20
N THR A 161 7.99 10.40 -5.33
CA THR A 161 8.09 9.51 -4.16
C THR A 161 9.41 9.63 -3.43
N LEU A 162 10.53 9.77 -4.14
CA LEU A 162 11.85 9.98 -3.52
C LEU A 162 11.96 11.35 -2.83
N HIS A 163 11.35 12.39 -3.40
CA HIS A 163 11.31 13.71 -2.77
C HIS A 163 10.47 13.68 -1.50
N LEU A 164 9.26 13.11 -1.60
CA LEU A 164 8.34 12.94 -0.47
C LEU A 164 8.93 12.04 0.60
N ASP A 165 9.67 10.98 0.27
CA ASP A 165 10.33 10.13 1.28
C ASP A 165 11.23 10.93 2.21
N ARG A 166 12.06 11.82 1.66
CA ARG A 166 12.94 12.68 2.48
C ARG A 166 12.13 13.59 3.39
N MET A 167 11.06 14.19 2.87
CA MET A 167 10.22 15.11 3.64
C MET A 167 9.42 14.41 4.74
N LEU A 168 8.80 13.28 4.41
CA LEU A 168 7.93 12.52 5.30
C LEU A 168 8.73 11.86 6.42
N TRP A 169 9.94 11.41 6.14
CA TRP A 169 10.75 10.71 7.14
C TRP A 169 11.09 11.59 8.34
N ASP A 170 11.47 12.84 8.08
CA ASP A 170 11.93 13.80 9.08
C ASP A 170 10.78 14.55 9.80
N SER A 171 9.57 14.48 9.26
CA SER A 171 8.43 15.26 9.77
C SER A 171 7.74 14.58 10.98
N PRO A 172 7.66 15.22 12.16
CA PRO A 172 7.12 14.62 13.39
C PRO A 172 5.66 14.19 13.31
N GLN A 173 4.84 14.89 12.52
CA GLN A 173 3.45 14.55 12.21
C GLN A 173 3.30 13.26 11.39
N TYR A 174 4.40 12.73 10.85
CA TYR A 174 4.45 11.41 10.21
C TYR A 174 5.30 10.42 11.04
N GLN A 175 5.73 10.79 12.26
CA GLN A 175 6.51 9.93 13.16
C GLN A 175 5.62 9.04 14.04
N VAL A 176 6.31 8.07 14.67
CA VAL A 176 5.83 6.83 15.29
C VAL A 176 4.67 7.00 16.27
N ASN A 177 4.46 8.20 16.82
CA ASN A 177 3.49 8.40 17.89
C ASN A 177 2.23 9.19 17.47
N TYR A 178 2.25 9.90 16.33
CA TYR A 178 1.06 10.60 15.82
C TYR A 178 0.08 9.59 15.21
N GLN A 179 -1.06 9.36 15.89
CA GLN A 179 -2.14 8.44 15.49
C GLN A 179 -1.67 7.07 14.96
N LYS A 180 -0.79 6.41 15.71
CA LYS A 180 -0.24 5.08 15.39
C LYS A 180 0.48 5.02 14.02
N ALA A 181 0.90 6.14 13.43
CA ALA A 181 1.51 6.18 12.09
C ALA A 181 0.64 5.58 10.96
N LEU A 182 -0.68 5.84 10.96
CA LEU A 182 -1.59 5.37 9.89
C LEU A 182 -1.13 5.81 8.49
N ARG A 183 -0.59 7.02 8.38
CA ARG A 183 -0.05 7.57 7.14
C ARG A 183 1.14 6.77 6.60
N ALA A 184 1.94 6.13 7.46
CA ALA A 184 3.02 5.25 7.02
C ALA A 184 2.46 3.99 6.33
N MET A 185 1.35 3.44 6.80
CA MET A 185 0.67 2.34 6.11
C MET A 185 0.15 2.77 4.74
N VAL A 186 -0.54 3.92 4.65
CA VAL A 186 -1.06 4.45 3.38
C VAL A 186 0.07 4.69 2.39
N TRP A 187 1.15 5.33 2.85
CA TRP A 187 2.31 5.61 2.00
C TRP A 187 3.01 4.33 1.56
N GLY A 188 3.18 3.34 2.46
CA GLY A 188 3.70 2.02 2.10
C GLY A 188 2.87 1.34 1.01
N THR A 189 1.54 1.42 1.10
CA THR A 189 0.64 0.88 0.07
C THR A 189 0.80 1.59 -1.27
N ILE A 190 0.86 2.93 -1.29
CA ILE A 190 1.09 3.70 -2.52
C ILE A 190 2.44 3.35 -3.16
N LEU A 191 3.49 3.23 -2.34
CA LEU A 191 4.83 2.87 -2.80
C LEU A 191 4.87 1.48 -3.44
N ARG A 192 4.16 0.51 -2.84
CA ARG A 192 4.06 -0.86 -3.35
C ARG A 192 3.21 -0.93 -4.62
N ASP A 193 2.02 -0.34 -4.60
CA ASP A 193 0.99 -0.59 -5.62
C ASP A 193 1.07 0.36 -6.82
N SER A 194 1.61 1.57 -6.62
CA SER A 194 1.62 2.61 -7.65
C SER A 194 3.03 3.01 -8.08
N ALA A 195 3.97 3.10 -7.14
CA ALA A 195 5.32 3.60 -7.43
C ALA A 195 6.35 2.53 -7.81
N ASP A 196 6.01 1.24 -7.62
CA ASP A 196 6.93 0.11 -7.80
C ASP A 196 8.23 0.26 -6.98
N GLU A 197 8.10 0.74 -5.74
CA GLU A 197 9.21 0.92 -4.79
C GLU A 197 9.01 0.03 -3.54
N PRO A 198 9.06 -1.32 -3.69
CA PRO A 198 8.68 -2.25 -2.65
C PRO A 198 9.61 -2.23 -1.42
N GLU A 199 10.90 -1.92 -1.61
CA GLU A 199 11.86 -1.78 -0.50
C GLU A 199 11.50 -0.59 0.39
N LEU A 200 11.13 0.53 -0.26
CA LEU A 200 10.69 1.72 0.44
C LEU A 200 9.34 1.47 1.12
N ALA A 201 8.44 0.73 0.48
CA ALA A 201 7.18 0.32 1.12
C ALA A 201 7.43 -0.43 2.44
N VAL A 202 8.36 -1.40 2.47
CA VAL A 202 8.73 -2.14 3.68
C VAL A 202 9.28 -1.24 4.78
N LYS A 203 10.10 -0.23 4.43
CA LYS A 203 10.58 0.80 5.39
C LYS A 203 9.40 1.47 6.12
N TYR A 204 8.33 1.80 5.40
CA TYR A 204 7.14 2.43 5.99
C TYR A 204 6.23 1.46 6.74
N PHE A 205 6.05 0.23 6.26
CA PHE A 205 5.31 -0.79 7.01
C PHE A 205 5.99 -1.14 8.35
N ARG A 206 7.34 -1.21 8.38
CA ARG A 206 8.09 -1.38 9.64
C ARG A 206 7.87 -0.22 10.60
N ARG A 207 7.80 1.02 10.09
CA ARG A 207 7.48 2.20 10.90
C ARG A 207 6.06 2.12 11.48
N ARG A 208 5.08 1.65 10.71
CA ARG A 208 3.74 1.37 11.23
C ARG A 208 3.77 0.31 12.32
N LEU A 209 4.53 -0.77 12.15
CA LEU A 209 4.64 -1.82 13.17
C LEU A 209 5.32 -1.35 14.46
N ALA A 210 6.28 -0.41 14.37
CA ALA A 210 6.88 0.20 15.56
C ALA A 210 5.87 1.04 16.36
N ALA A 211 4.92 1.67 15.68
CA ALA A 211 3.84 2.46 16.28
C ALA A 211 2.65 1.61 16.77
N ASP A 212 2.32 0.58 16.00
CA ASP A 212 1.21 -0.33 16.24
C ASP A 212 1.54 -1.73 15.72
N SER A 213 1.99 -2.57 16.64
CA SER A 213 2.31 -3.98 16.40
C SER A 213 1.10 -4.83 16.03
N THR A 214 -0.13 -4.30 16.12
CA THR A 214 -1.36 -5.01 15.73
C THR A 214 -1.77 -4.76 14.28
N SER A 215 -0.96 -4.03 13.50
CA SER A 215 -1.26 -3.75 12.08
C SER A 215 -1.10 -4.99 11.19
N ILE A 216 -2.21 -5.72 11.01
CA ILE A 216 -2.29 -6.91 10.13
C ILE A 216 -1.78 -6.60 8.71
N THR A 217 -2.21 -5.48 8.12
CA THR A 217 -1.79 -5.05 6.78
C THR A 217 -0.27 -4.91 6.68
N SER A 218 0.37 -4.33 7.70
CA SER A 218 1.83 -4.13 7.68
C SER A 218 2.59 -5.45 7.81
N TRP A 219 2.14 -6.36 8.69
CA TRP A 219 2.70 -7.72 8.78
C TRP A 219 2.55 -8.47 7.44
N PHE A 220 1.36 -8.42 6.83
CA PHE A 220 1.08 -9.04 5.55
C PHE A 220 1.98 -8.50 4.44
N CYS A 221 2.04 -7.18 4.27
CA CYS A 221 2.80 -6.56 3.17
C CYS A 221 4.29 -6.83 3.27
N ILE A 222 4.86 -6.85 4.49
CA ILE A 222 6.27 -7.22 4.67
C ILE A 222 6.47 -8.71 4.37
N GLY A 223 5.57 -9.59 4.83
CA GLY A 223 5.62 -11.02 4.48
C GLY A 223 5.56 -11.25 2.98
N ASP A 224 4.65 -10.58 2.28
CA ASP A 224 4.46 -10.65 0.83
C ASP A 224 5.70 -10.18 0.05
N TRP A 225 6.40 -9.16 0.56
CA TRP A 225 7.70 -8.75 0.01
C TRP A 225 8.78 -9.82 0.13
N PHE A 226 8.83 -10.56 1.24
CA PHE A 226 9.75 -11.69 1.36
C PHE A 226 9.35 -12.87 0.46
N ILE A 227 8.04 -13.09 0.25
CA ILE A 227 7.54 -14.09 -0.71
C ILE A 227 8.04 -13.78 -2.13
N SER A 228 7.95 -12.51 -2.57
CA SER A 228 8.39 -12.14 -3.93
C SER A 228 9.90 -12.35 -4.15
N ARG A 229 10.69 -12.33 -3.07
CA ARG A 229 12.12 -12.65 -3.05
C ARG A 229 12.43 -14.13 -2.85
N LYS A 230 11.42 -14.99 -2.70
CA LYS A 230 11.55 -16.42 -2.37
C LYS A 230 12.29 -16.67 -1.05
N GLU A 231 12.27 -15.70 -0.14
CA GLU A 231 12.85 -15.79 1.20
C GLU A 231 11.79 -16.31 2.17
N TYR A 232 11.43 -17.59 2.02
CA TYR A 232 10.25 -18.17 2.66
C TYR A 232 10.34 -18.23 4.20
N ASP A 233 11.53 -18.44 4.78
CA ASP A 233 11.71 -18.41 6.23
C ASP A 233 11.38 -17.03 6.83
N SER A 234 11.88 -15.97 6.19
CA SER A 234 11.57 -14.58 6.57
C SER A 234 10.08 -14.33 6.38
N ALA A 235 9.49 -14.72 5.25
CA ALA A 235 8.07 -14.55 4.99
C ALA A 235 7.19 -15.24 6.06
N ALA A 236 7.54 -16.48 6.42
CA ALA A 236 6.86 -17.26 7.45
C ALA A 236 6.86 -16.54 8.80
N PHE A 237 7.98 -15.92 9.20
CA PHE A 237 8.06 -15.12 10.43
C PHE A 237 7.00 -14.01 10.47
N TYR A 238 6.90 -13.18 9.43
CA TYR A 238 5.92 -12.08 9.39
C TYR A 238 4.48 -12.59 9.29
N LEU A 239 4.23 -13.66 8.53
CA LEU A 239 2.90 -14.25 8.39
C LEU A 239 2.43 -14.97 9.65
N ARG A 240 3.32 -15.54 10.47
CA ARG A 240 2.96 -16.09 11.80
C ARG A 240 2.45 -14.99 12.71
N HIS A 241 3.12 -13.84 12.77
CA HIS A 241 2.64 -12.70 13.52
C HIS A 241 1.28 -12.22 12.99
N MET A 242 1.11 -12.11 11.68
CA MET A 242 -0.16 -11.77 11.05
C MET A 242 -1.29 -12.75 11.45
N ALA A 243 -1.05 -14.05 11.37
CA ALA A 243 -2.02 -15.08 11.73
C ALA A 243 -2.33 -15.10 13.25
N SER A 244 -1.34 -14.80 14.10
CA SER A 244 -1.54 -14.72 15.55
C SER A 244 -2.51 -13.61 15.98
N LEU A 245 -2.61 -12.54 15.19
CA LEU A 245 -3.55 -11.43 15.44
C LEU A 245 -5.00 -11.80 15.09
N ASN A 246 -5.22 -12.80 14.21
CA ASN A 246 -6.54 -13.32 13.89
C ASN A 246 -6.49 -14.83 13.60
N PRO A 247 -6.43 -15.68 14.66
CA PRO A 247 -6.16 -17.11 14.54
C PRO A 247 -7.25 -17.93 13.85
N SER A 248 -8.45 -17.39 13.70
CA SER A 248 -9.58 -18.07 13.05
C SER A 248 -9.75 -17.69 11.57
N ASN A 249 -8.95 -16.75 11.05
CA ASN A 249 -9.04 -16.35 9.66
C ASN A 249 -8.37 -17.40 8.76
N THR A 250 -9.17 -18.23 8.11
CA THR A 250 -8.69 -19.32 7.25
C THR A 250 -7.91 -18.84 6.03
N GLY A 251 -8.18 -17.62 5.52
CA GLY A 251 -7.38 -17.03 4.45
C GLY A 251 -5.95 -16.71 4.88
N TYR A 252 -5.78 -16.25 6.11
CA TYR A 252 -4.47 -15.97 6.71
C TYR A 252 -3.69 -17.25 7.01
N LEU A 253 -4.37 -18.23 7.59
CA LEU A 253 -3.80 -19.54 7.86
C LEU A 253 -3.40 -20.25 6.57
N LEU A 254 -4.22 -20.22 5.51
CA LEU A 254 -3.88 -20.82 4.22
C LEU A 254 -2.62 -20.19 3.63
N LYS A 255 -2.51 -18.85 3.63
CA LYS A 255 -1.33 -18.17 3.09
C LYS A 255 -0.08 -18.49 3.91
N LEU A 256 -0.18 -18.58 5.24
CA LEU A 256 0.92 -19.03 6.09
C LEU A 256 1.30 -20.50 5.80
N ALA A 257 0.33 -21.41 5.67
CA ALA A 257 0.59 -22.82 5.38
C ALA A 257 1.33 -23.02 4.06
N ILE A 258 0.93 -22.29 3.01
CA ILE A 258 1.62 -22.32 1.71
C ILE A 258 3.07 -21.85 1.86
N VAL A 259 3.30 -20.74 2.57
CA VAL A 259 4.66 -20.21 2.77
C VAL A 259 5.53 -21.15 3.62
N GLU A 260 4.96 -21.79 4.64
CA GLU A 260 5.68 -22.80 5.44
C GLU A 260 6.02 -24.04 4.59
N ALA A 261 5.14 -24.45 3.67
CA ALA A 261 5.42 -25.54 2.74
C ALA A 261 6.54 -25.18 1.74
N GLU A 262 6.56 -23.95 1.22
CA GLU A 262 7.65 -23.43 0.39
C GLU A 262 8.98 -23.32 1.16
N ALA A 263 8.91 -23.00 2.46
CA ALA A 263 10.05 -23.07 3.38
C ALA A 263 10.47 -24.50 3.76
N ARG A 264 9.78 -25.53 3.23
CA ARG A 264 9.95 -26.96 3.56
C ARG A 264 9.66 -27.33 5.02
N ASN A 265 8.98 -26.46 5.76
CA ASN A 265 8.48 -26.72 7.11
C ASN A 265 7.16 -27.49 7.04
N TYR A 266 7.18 -28.68 6.42
CA TYR A 266 5.98 -29.44 6.08
C TYR A 266 5.14 -29.82 7.31
N ASP A 267 5.77 -30.13 8.45
CA ASP A 267 5.06 -30.45 9.69
C ASP A 267 4.20 -29.28 10.19
N ILE A 268 4.74 -28.06 10.12
CA ILE A 268 4.05 -26.82 10.51
C ILE A 268 2.93 -26.54 9.51
N ALA A 269 3.22 -26.64 8.21
CA ALA A 269 2.25 -26.42 7.16
C ALA A 269 1.04 -27.36 7.29
N GLN A 270 1.28 -28.66 7.54
CA GLN A 270 0.22 -29.65 7.76
C GLN A 270 -0.60 -29.37 9.01
N ALA A 271 0.03 -28.98 10.13
CA ALA A 271 -0.68 -28.62 11.35
C ALA A 271 -1.64 -27.43 11.12
N ILE A 272 -1.18 -26.40 10.42
CA ILE A 272 -2.01 -25.23 10.05
C ILE A 272 -3.14 -25.66 9.10
N MET A 273 -2.85 -26.56 8.16
CA MET A 273 -3.85 -26.99 7.19
C MET A 273 -4.95 -27.85 7.84
N ARG A 274 -4.60 -28.67 8.84
CA ARG A 274 -5.59 -29.37 9.69
C ARG A 274 -6.48 -28.38 10.44
N GLN A 275 -5.92 -27.27 10.93
CA GLN A 275 -6.71 -26.19 11.56
C GLN A 275 -7.69 -25.56 10.55
N CYS A 276 -7.23 -25.19 9.35
CA CYS A 276 -8.10 -24.66 8.30
C CYS A 276 -9.24 -25.63 7.92
N VAL A 277 -8.93 -26.91 7.74
CA VAL A 277 -9.93 -27.94 7.45
C VAL A 277 -10.92 -28.09 8.61
N SER A 278 -10.49 -27.98 9.86
CA SER A 278 -11.41 -28.01 11.01
C SER A 278 -12.33 -26.78 11.09
N LEU A 279 -11.87 -25.61 10.65
CA LEU A 279 -12.64 -24.36 10.64
C LEU A 279 -13.65 -24.30 9.49
N ALA A 280 -13.35 -24.94 8.36
CA ALA A 280 -14.19 -24.96 7.17
C ALA A 280 -14.15 -26.33 6.47
N PRO A 281 -14.76 -27.38 7.06
CA PRO A 281 -14.62 -28.76 6.59
C PRO A 281 -15.21 -29.02 5.21
N GLU A 282 -16.23 -28.27 4.82
CA GLU A 282 -16.92 -28.37 3.53
C GLU A 282 -16.30 -27.51 2.43
N ASP A 283 -15.29 -26.68 2.75
CA ASP A 283 -14.58 -25.90 1.74
C ASP A 283 -13.50 -26.77 1.07
N TYR A 284 -13.82 -27.27 -0.11
CA TYR A 284 -12.93 -28.14 -0.89
C TYR A 284 -11.56 -27.51 -1.16
N ARG A 285 -11.43 -26.17 -1.14
CA ARG A 285 -10.16 -25.48 -1.40
C ARG A 285 -9.14 -25.77 -0.31
N PHE A 286 -9.57 -25.87 0.95
CA PHE A 286 -8.69 -26.25 2.04
C PHE A 286 -8.32 -27.72 2.00
N GLN A 287 -9.25 -28.59 1.59
CA GLN A 287 -8.96 -30.02 1.35
C GLN A 287 -7.93 -30.19 0.22
N LEU A 288 -8.10 -29.47 -0.89
CA LEU A 288 -7.16 -29.50 -2.01
C LEU A 288 -5.78 -28.98 -1.59
N ALA A 289 -5.72 -27.86 -0.86
CA ALA A 289 -4.46 -27.32 -0.34
C ALA A 289 -3.78 -28.27 0.66
N ALA A 290 -4.54 -28.94 1.54
CA ALA A 290 -4.02 -29.97 2.43
C ALA A 290 -3.42 -31.15 1.66
N GLY A 291 -4.10 -31.62 0.63
CA GLY A 291 -3.59 -32.68 -0.25
C GLY A 291 -2.31 -32.29 -0.97
N LEU A 292 -2.24 -31.06 -1.49
CA LEU A 292 -1.03 -30.52 -2.14
C LEU A 292 0.16 -30.47 -1.19
N ILE A 293 -0.03 -29.95 0.03
CA ILE A 293 1.02 -29.84 1.05
C ILE A 293 1.46 -31.24 1.52
N ALA A 294 0.52 -32.17 1.73
CA ALA A 294 0.83 -33.55 2.11
C ALA A 294 1.62 -34.27 1.00
N SER A 295 1.21 -34.10 -0.25
CA SER A 295 1.91 -34.63 -1.43
C SER A 295 3.34 -34.09 -1.53
N ALA A 296 3.53 -32.79 -1.33
CA ALA A 296 4.86 -32.16 -1.34
C ALA A 296 5.75 -32.63 -0.19
N ALA A 297 5.15 -33.00 0.95
CA ALA A 297 5.85 -33.56 2.10
C ALA A 297 6.22 -35.05 1.92
N GLY A 298 5.74 -35.72 0.86
CA GLY A 298 5.89 -37.16 0.65
C GLY A 298 4.90 -38.03 1.46
N ASN A 299 3.88 -37.41 2.08
CA ASN A 299 2.84 -38.11 2.82
C ASN A 299 1.71 -38.53 1.86
N ASP A 300 2.05 -39.42 0.92
CA ASP A 300 1.20 -39.75 -0.24
C ASP A 300 -0.16 -40.33 0.15
N ASP A 301 -0.21 -41.15 1.20
CA ASP A 301 -1.46 -41.73 1.71
C ASP A 301 -2.41 -40.65 2.26
N GLU A 302 -1.89 -39.69 3.02
CA GLU A 302 -2.68 -38.58 3.56
C GLU A 302 -3.15 -37.64 2.43
N ALA A 303 -2.27 -37.37 1.45
CA ALA A 303 -2.60 -36.60 0.26
C ALA A 303 -3.78 -37.21 -0.50
N LEU A 304 -3.80 -38.54 -0.65
CA LEU A 304 -4.86 -39.24 -1.35
C LEU A 304 -6.20 -39.15 -0.61
N VAL A 305 -6.20 -39.17 0.73
CA VAL A 305 -7.41 -38.97 1.55
C VAL A 305 -7.98 -37.57 1.33
N TYR A 306 -7.14 -36.54 1.36
CA TYR A 306 -7.56 -35.17 1.09
C TYR A 306 -8.10 -35.01 -0.33
N TYR A 307 -7.39 -35.52 -1.35
CA TYR A 307 -7.85 -35.44 -2.74
C TYR A 307 -9.17 -36.19 -2.99
N ARG A 308 -9.38 -37.36 -2.36
CA ARG A 308 -10.67 -38.06 -2.43
C ARG A 308 -11.79 -37.26 -1.79
N THR A 309 -11.50 -36.56 -0.70
CA THR A 309 -12.46 -35.66 -0.05
C THR A 309 -12.77 -34.46 -0.95
N THR A 310 -11.76 -33.84 -1.56
CA THR A 310 -11.94 -32.80 -2.58
C THR A 310 -12.79 -33.31 -3.74
N GLN A 311 -12.51 -34.52 -4.25
CA GLN A 311 -13.28 -35.13 -5.34
C GLN A 311 -14.75 -35.34 -4.98
N ARG A 312 -15.04 -35.70 -3.72
CA ARG A 312 -16.41 -35.84 -3.20
C ARG A 312 -17.13 -34.50 -3.09
N LEU A 313 -16.45 -33.46 -2.60
CA LEU A 313 -17.04 -32.13 -2.39
C LEU A 313 -17.17 -31.33 -3.69
N ALA A 314 -16.18 -31.42 -4.57
CA ALA A 314 -16.09 -30.70 -5.83
C ALA A 314 -15.39 -31.59 -6.88
N PRO A 315 -16.13 -32.46 -7.59
CA PRO A 315 -15.58 -33.35 -8.61
C PRO A 315 -14.85 -32.62 -9.75
N ASP A 316 -15.23 -31.37 -10.01
CA ASP A 316 -14.69 -30.51 -11.06
C ASP A 316 -13.70 -29.46 -10.52
N ALA A 317 -13.21 -29.62 -9.28
CA ALA A 317 -12.23 -28.71 -8.71
C ALA A 317 -10.99 -28.55 -9.61
N ASP A 318 -10.65 -27.29 -9.89
CA ASP A 318 -9.51 -26.94 -10.75
C ASP A 318 -8.21 -27.57 -10.24
N GLY A 319 -7.46 -28.20 -11.14
CA GLY A 319 -6.19 -28.84 -10.82
C GLY A 319 -6.29 -30.19 -10.08
N LEU A 320 -7.45 -30.58 -9.54
CA LEU A 320 -7.59 -31.84 -8.78
C LEU A 320 -7.20 -33.08 -9.61
N ALA A 321 -7.72 -33.19 -10.84
CA ALA A 321 -7.45 -34.33 -11.71
C ALA A 321 -5.94 -34.44 -12.05
N LEU A 322 -5.29 -33.31 -12.30
CA LEU A 322 -3.85 -33.26 -12.54
C LEU A 322 -3.08 -33.70 -11.28
N ASN A 323 -3.43 -33.16 -10.11
CA ASN A 323 -2.75 -33.47 -8.85
C ASN A 323 -2.91 -34.93 -8.43
N MET A 324 -4.10 -35.52 -8.61
CA MET A 324 -4.30 -36.96 -8.41
C MET A 324 -3.49 -37.79 -9.40
N GLY A 325 -3.47 -37.39 -10.67
CA GLY A 325 -2.66 -38.03 -11.71
C GLY A 325 -1.16 -38.03 -11.39
N LEU A 326 -0.63 -36.89 -10.92
CA LEU A 326 0.76 -36.74 -10.47
C LEU A 326 1.06 -37.60 -9.25
N LEU A 327 0.17 -37.63 -8.26
CA LEU A 327 0.33 -38.47 -7.07
C LEU A 327 0.37 -39.96 -7.43
N TYR A 328 -0.53 -40.42 -8.30
CA TYR A 328 -0.52 -41.83 -8.75
C TYR A 328 0.74 -42.17 -9.57
N LEU A 329 1.29 -41.23 -10.34
CA LEU A 329 2.59 -41.40 -11.00
C LEU A 329 3.72 -41.58 -9.98
N GLN A 330 3.74 -40.75 -8.93
CA GLN A 330 4.72 -40.84 -7.85
C GLN A 330 4.64 -42.20 -7.15
N LEU A 331 3.42 -42.70 -6.92
CA LEU A 331 3.14 -44.04 -6.38
C LEU A 331 3.38 -45.18 -7.38
N LYS A 332 3.81 -44.89 -8.63
CA LYS A 332 3.98 -45.84 -9.73
C LYS A 332 2.72 -46.65 -10.08
N GLN A 333 1.55 -46.13 -9.72
CA GLN A 333 0.25 -46.69 -10.08
C GLN A 333 -0.18 -46.13 -11.44
N TYR A 334 0.51 -46.59 -12.49
CA TYR A 334 0.41 -46.00 -13.83
C TYR A 334 -1.00 -46.07 -14.44
N ASP A 335 -1.78 -47.10 -14.13
CA ASP A 335 -3.17 -47.23 -14.59
C ASP A 335 -4.06 -46.08 -14.06
N SER A 336 -4.01 -45.86 -12.74
CA SER A 336 -4.75 -44.78 -12.08
C SER A 336 -4.25 -43.41 -12.54
N ALA A 337 -2.93 -43.25 -12.64
CA ALA A 337 -2.32 -42.03 -13.17
C ALA A 337 -2.85 -41.69 -14.57
N TYR A 338 -2.86 -42.66 -15.48
CA TYR A 338 -3.36 -42.49 -16.84
C TYR A 338 -4.83 -42.03 -16.84
N VAL A 339 -5.70 -42.62 -16.00
CA VAL A 339 -7.11 -42.23 -15.92
C VAL A 339 -7.26 -40.77 -15.51
N TYR A 340 -6.61 -40.36 -14.42
CA TYR A 340 -6.74 -38.99 -13.91
C TYR A 340 -6.05 -37.94 -14.80
N LEU A 341 -4.92 -38.27 -15.41
CA LEU A 341 -4.23 -37.37 -16.35
C LEU A 341 -4.99 -37.19 -17.65
N LYS A 342 -5.66 -38.24 -18.14
CA LYS A 342 -6.56 -38.15 -19.29
C LYS A 342 -7.78 -37.27 -18.97
N LEU A 343 -8.38 -37.44 -17.78
CA LEU A 343 -9.44 -36.55 -17.32
C LEU A 343 -8.97 -35.09 -17.20
N ALA A 344 -7.75 -34.86 -16.72
CA ALA A 344 -7.16 -33.53 -16.67
C ALA A 344 -6.99 -32.93 -18.07
N GLN A 345 -6.51 -33.72 -19.04
CA GLN A 345 -6.37 -33.31 -20.44
C GLN A 345 -7.72 -32.95 -21.06
N GLU A 346 -8.76 -33.74 -20.82
CA GLU A 346 -10.11 -33.50 -21.33
C GLU A 346 -10.72 -32.20 -20.77
N ARG A 347 -10.47 -31.91 -19.49
CA ARG A 347 -10.98 -30.69 -18.82
C ARG A 347 -10.18 -29.43 -19.13
N SER A 348 -8.87 -29.56 -19.30
CA SER A 348 -7.97 -28.42 -19.47
C SER A 348 -6.92 -28.70 -20.54
N PRO A 349 -7.32 -28.83 -21.82
CA PRO A 349 -6.40 -29.19 -22.89
C PRO A 349 -5.29 -28.15 -23.09
N GLN A 350 -5.51 -26.90 -22.69
CA GLN A 350 -4.50 -25.83 -22.82
C GLN A 350 -3.45 -25.84 -21.68
N ASN A 351 -3.60 -26.71 -20.68
CA ASN A 351 -2.62 -26.80 -19.59
C ASN A 351 -1.46 -27.71 -20.00
N GLU A 352 -0.36 -27.08 -20.41
CA GLU A 352 0.88 -27.75 -20.84
C GLU A 352 1.43 -28.75 -19.80
N SER A 353 1.23 -28.46 -18.50
CA SER A 353 1.76 -29.26 -17.39
C SER A 353 1.24 -30.70 -17.35
N ILE A 354 0.17 -31.01 -18.07
CA ILE A 354 -0.47 -32.34 -18.10
C ILE A 354 0.28 -33.33 -19.00
N TYR A 355 0.86 -32.85 -20.10
CA TYR A 355 1.28 -33.72 -21.22
C TYR A 355 2.50 -34.57 -20.89
N ARG A 356 3.49 -34.02 -20.20
CA ARG A 356 4.66 -34.79 -19.75
C ARG A 356 4.27 -35.92 -18.80
N PRO A 357 3.52 -35.67 -17.71
CA PRO A 357 2.96 -36.73 -16.87
C PRO A 357 2.17 -37.78 -17.66
N LEU A 358 1.28 -37.35 -18.56
CA LEU A 358 0.43 -38.26 -19.32
C LEU A 358 1.25 -39.18 -20.22
N LEU A 359 2.25 -38.66 -20.91
CA LEU A 359 3.17 -39.44 -21.74
C LEU A 359 3.96 -40.45 -20.89
N LEU A 360 4.45 -40.05 -19.72
CA LEU A 360 5.13 -40.97 -18.79
C LEU A 360 4.22 -42.13 -18.38
N ALA A 361 2.95 -41.85 -18.06
CA ALA A 361 1.98 -42.88 -17.72
C ALA A 361 1.72 -43.83 -18.91
N GLN A 362 1.53 -43.28 -20.12
CA GLN A 362 1.27 -44.07 -21.33
C GLN A 362 2.45 -44.97 -21.69
N VAL A 363 3.68 -44.45 -21.61
CA VAL A 363 4.91 -45.21 -21.90
C VAL A 363 5.12 -46.32 -20.88
N ALA A 364 4.92 -46.02 -19.59
CA ALA A 364 5.01 -47.03 -18.53
C ALA A 364 3.97 -48.16 -18.69
N LEU A 365 2.79 -47.86 -19.22
CA LEU A 365 1.74 -48.84 -19.53
C LEU A 365 1.93 -49.54 -20.89
N GLY A 366 2.97 -49.19 -21.67
CA GLY A 366 3.18 -49.73 -23.01
C GLY A 366 2.18 -49.25 -24.06
N LYS A 367 1.38 -48.21 -23.78
CA LYS A 367 0.40 -47.59 -24.69
C LYS A 367 1.08 -46.66 -25.70
N LEU A 368 2.05 -47.19 -26.44
CA LEU A 368 2.95 -46.39 -27.30
C LEU A 368 2.20 -45.66 -28.44
N ASP A 369 1.13 -46.25 -28.97
CA ASP A 369 0.32 -45.62 -30.03
C ASP A 369 -0.49 -44.41 -29.52
N GLU A 370 -0.95 -44.45 -28.27
CA GLU A 370 -1.60 -43.31 -27.63
C GLU A 370 -0.60 -42.24 -27.22
N ALA A 371 0.58 -42.67 -26.75
CA ALA A 371 1.68 -41.77 -26.43
C ALA A 371 2.13 -40.99 -27.67
N GLY A 372 2.28 -41.66 -28.82
CA GLY A 372 2.58 -41.01 -30.10
C GLY A 372 1.55 -39.94 -30.48
N ARG A 373 0.25 -40.26 -30.39
CA ARG A 373 -0.83 -39.30 -30.66
C ARG A 373 -0.84 -38.12 -29.69
N THR A 374 -0.62 -38.39 -28.41
CA THR A 374 -0.57 -37.36 -27.35
C THR A 374 0.61 -36.41 -27.56
N PHE A 375 1.76 -36.95 -27.97
CA PHE A 375 2.95 -36.18 -28.29
C PHE A 375 2.76 -35.32 -29.55
N GLU A 376 2.15 -35.87 -30.61
CA GLU A 376 1.83 -35.11 -31.82
C GLU A 376 0.88 -33.95 -31.51
N PHE A 377 -0.14 -34.19 -30.69
CA PHE A 377 -1.07 -33.17 -30.23
C PHE A 377 -0.36 -32.07 -29.41
N TYR A 378 0.48 -32.46 -28.46
CA TYR A 378 1.29 -31.53 -27.66
C TYR A 378 2.15 -30.62 -28.56
N ARG A 379 2.84 -31.21 -29.54
CA ARG A 379 3.68 -30.47 -30.49
C ARG A 379 2.90 -29.46 -31.34
N GLN A 380 1.67 -29.81 -31.72
CA GLN A 380 0.80 -28.91 -32.48
C GLN A 380 0.28 -27.76 -31.62
N MET A 381 -0.08 -28.02 -30.36
CA MET A 381 -0.68 -27.03 -29.49
C MET A 381 0.34 -26.08 -28.83
N PHE A 382 1.54 -26.58 -28.51
CA PHE A 382 2.57 -25.83 -27.79
C PHE A 382 3.88 -25.70 -28.59
N PRO A 383 3.87 -24.98 -29.74
CA PRO A 383 5.08 -24.81 -30.55
C PRO A 383 6.14 -23.99 -29.78
N GLY A 384 7.36 -24.51 -29.67
CA GLY A 384 8.51 -23.79 -29.09
C GLY A 384 8.84 -24.13 -27.62
N THR A 385 8.14 -25.09 -27.02
CA THR A 385 8.45 -25.63 -25.68
C THR A 385 9.53 -26.73 -25.75
N PRO A 386 10.25 -27.03 -24.66
CA PRO A 386 11.25 -28.10 -24.65
C PRO A 386 10.66 -29.42 -25.14
N GLY A 387 11.36 -30.08 -26.06
CA GLY A 387 10.89 -31.29 -26.71
C GLY A 387 10.71 -32.45 -25.72
N LEU A 388 9.51 -33.05 -25.72
CA LEU A 388 9.22 -34.29 -25.00
C LEU A 388 9.64 -35.54 -25.82
N GLU A 389 10.48 -35.38 -26.86
CA GLU A 389 10.90 -36.46 -27.77
C GLU A 389 11.55 -37.63 -27.04
N GLY A 390 12.36 -37.34 -26.01
CA GLY A 390 13.09 -38.36 -25.25
C GLY A 390 12.23 -39.29 -24.39
N LEU A 391 10.91 -39.05 -24.31
CA LEU A 391 9.98 -39.90 -23.57
C LEU A 391 9.44 -41.06 -24.40
N LEU A 392 9.46 -40.95 -25.73
CA LEU A 392 9.00 -42.03 -26.61
C LEU A 392 10.18 -42.93 -26.97
N PRO A 393 10.02 -44.27 -26.93
CA PRO A 393 11.03 -45.16 -27.47
C PRO A 393 11.21 -44.86 -28.97
N GLU A 394 12.47 -44.79 -29.44
CA GLU A 394 12.75 -44.67 -30.87
C GLU A 394 11.99 -45.77 -31.62
N LYS A 395 11.21 -45.39 -32.63
CA LYS A 395 10.61 -46.37 -33.54
C LYS A 395 11.75 -47.23 -34.08
N ARG A 396 11.82 -48.51 -33.66
CA ARG A 396 12.68 -49.49 -34.32
C ARG A 396 12.33 -49.43 -35.80
N LYS A 397 13.27 -48.95 -36.62
CA LYS A 397 13.11 -48.97 -38.08
C LYS A 397 12.83 -50.41 -38.49
N PRO A 398 11.85 -50.64 -39.38
CA PRO A 398 11.49 -51.98 -39.83
C PRO A 398 12.67 -52.71 -40.48
#